data_AF-A0A0F9XU65-F1
#
_entry.id   AF-A0A0F9XU65-F1
#
_cell.length_a   1.000
_cell.length_b   1.000
_cell.length_c   1.000
_cell.angle_alpha   90.00
_cell.angle_beta   90.00
_cell.angle_gamma   90.00
#
_symmetry.space_group_name_H-M   'P 1'
#
loop_
_entity.id
_entity.type
_entity.pdbx_description
1 polymer ?
#
loop_
_entity_poly.entity_id
_entity_poly.type
_entity_poly.pdbx_seq_one_letter_code
_entity_poly.pdbx_strand_id
1 'polypeptide(L)'
;MKTMLNIFEAIQKNIVCFFKSFWAWFKNHFAIFSTTILSLLVVLFFLSLYQEKSYFLSGVITQDIDLIITSLNKIDKECNILNIKNDRNYIDFLNVEKFTSSEVGCLNLAFPKNWQGPYIFDNPTLQGKFYEIIKTKEGYFVVPGKNTKLPNGLITGVDFDFDRGIPVSEMLKVGGCLNFKGTQLAVKLDFEIGDWGTDLSDKKFNNISNMLQEFNKAMPFTYNQTSTTTF
;
A
#
# COMPACT_ATOMS: atom_id res chain seq x y z
N MET A 1 -3.98 36.77 71.67
CA MET A 1 -2.64 36.76 71.03
C MET A 1 -1.79 35.54 71.42
N LYS A 2 -1.59 35.23 72.71
CA LYS A 2 -0.81 34.05 73.16
C LYS A 2 -1.29 32.69 72.62
N THR A 3 -2.61 32.49 72.50
CA THR A 3 -3.18 31.23 72.00
C THR A 3 -2.83 30.94 70.54
N MET A 4 -2.77 31.98 69.69
CA MET A 4 -2.39 31.85 68.27
C MET A 4 -0.90 31.54 68.09
N LEU A 5 -0.04 32.13 68.93
CA LEU A 5 1.40 31.86 68.92
C LEU A 5 1.71 30.40 69.27
N ASN A 6 1.04 29.86 70.29
CA ASN A 6 1.23 28.47 70.73
C ASN A 6 0.77 27.44 69.69
N ILE A 7 -0.30 27.74 68.94
CA ILE A 7 -0.79 26.88 67.84
C ILE A 7 0.24 26.87 66.71
N PHE A 8 0.81 28.02 66.37
CA PHE A 8 1.83 28.13 65.32
C PHE A 8 3.10 27.36 65.67
N GLU A 9 3.59 27.48 66.91
CA GLU A 9 4.75 26.72 67.41
C GLU A 9 4.49 25.20 67.42
N ALA A 10 3.29 24.77 67.80
CA ALA A 10 2.89 23.36 67.77
C ALA A 10 2.86 22.79 66.35
N ILE A 11 2.35 23.56 65.38
CA ILE A 11 2.34 23.19 63.96
C ILE A 11 3.76 23.09 63.43
N GLN A 12 4.62 24.08 63.69
CA GLN A 12 6.02 24.04 63.25
C GLN A 12 6.77 22.82 63.81
N LYS A 13 6.60 22.53 65.10
CA LYS A 13 7.23 21.36 65.73
C LYS A 13 6.75 20.04 65.12
N ASN A 14 5.46 19.91 64.84
CA ASN A 14 4.90 18.73 64.20
C ASN A 14 5.41 18.56 62.77
N ILE A 15 5.51 19.64 62.00
CA ILE A 15 6.06 19.62 60.63
C ILE A 15 7.52 19.14 60.65
N VAL A 16 8.36 19.70 61.53
CA VAL A 16 9.78 19.33 61.63
C VAL A 16 9.95 17.85 62.03
N CYS A 17 9.18 17.36 63.00
CA CYS A 17 9.19 15.95 63.40
C CYS A 17 8.71 15.03 62.27
N PHE A 18 7.66 15.41 61.55
CA PHE A 18 7.15 14.69 60.41
C PHE A 18 8.21 14.57 59.30
N PHE A 19 8.84 15.68 58.91
CA PHE A 19 9.89 15.67 57.89
C PHE A 19 11.09 14.84 58.28
N LYS A 20 11.52 14.89 59.56
CA LYS A 20 12.64 14.07 60.04
C LYS A 20 12.33 12.58 59.98
N SER A 21 11.12 12.18 60.39
CA SER A 21 10.65 10.79 60.35
C SER A 21 10.50 10.31 58.90
N PHE A 22 9.87 11.13 58.06
CA PHE A 22 9.73 10.88 56.62
C PHE A 22 11.09 10.74 55.94
N TRP A 23 12.07 11.58 56.25
CA TRP A 23 13.39 11.53 55.62
C TRP A 23 14.18 10.27 56.00
N ALA A 24 14.08 9.81 57.25
CA ALA A 24 14.68 8.55 57.68
C ALA A 24 14.02 7.35 56.99
N TRP A 25 12.68 7.34 56.92
CA TRP A 25 11.94 6.34 56.18
C TRP A 25 12.30 6.34 54.69
N PHE A 26 12.34 7.53 54.07
CA PHE A 26 12.65 7.72 52.66
C PHE A 26 14.04 7.23 52.34
N LYS A 27 15.07 7.57 53.13
CA LYS A 27 16.43 7.06 52.92
C LYS A 27 16.50 5.53 52.91
N ASN A 28 15.77 4.87 53.82
CA ASN A 28 15.75 3.41 53.89
C ASN A 28 15.03 2.77 52.70
N HIS A 29 14.05 3.45 52.11
CA HIS A 29 13.26 2.93 50.98
C HIS A 29 13.64 3.54 49.63
N PHE A 30 14.57 4.50 49.60
CA PHE A 30 14.92 5.28 48.41
C PHE A 30 15.45 4.40 47.29
N ALA A 31 16.30 3.42 47.63
CA ALA A 31 16.84 2.49 46.64
C ALA A 31 15.73 1.67 45.96
N ILE A 32 14.77 1.15 46.74
CA ILE A 32 13.65 0.38 46.22
C ILE A 32 12.77 1.28 45.34
N PHE A 33 12.41 2.46 45.84
CA PHE A 33 11.59 3.45 45.13
C PHE A 33 12.23 3.92 43.81
N SER A 34 13.53 4.22 43.84
CA SER A 34 14.28 4.63 42.65
C SER A 34 14.34 3.49 41.62
N THR A 35 14.57 2.25 42.08
CA THR A 35 14.66 1.08 41.19
C THR A 35 13.31 0.76 40.55
N THR A 36 12.21 0.86 41.30
CA THR A 36 10.86 0.61 40.76
C THR A 36 10.47 1.67 39.75
N ILE A 37 10.75 2.95 40.01
CA ILE A 37 10.52 4.03 39.05
C ILE A 37 11.36 3.85 37.79
N LEU A 38 12.66 3.54 37.94
CA LEU A 38 13.53 3.33 36.79
C LEU A 38 13.05 2.15 35.95
N SER A 39 12.66 1.05 36.57
CA SER A 39 12.09 -0.12 35.89
C SER A 39 10.80 0.24 35.13
N LEU A 40 9.90 0.99 35.76
CA LEU A 40 8.67 1.46 35.13
C LEU A 40 8.95 2.35 33.90
N LEU A 41 9.90 3.28 34.02
CA LEU A 41 10.29 4.17 32.91
C LEU A 41 10.90 3.38 31.76
N VAL A 42 11.71 2.37 32.04
CA VAL A 42 12.29 1.49 31.01
C VAL A 42 11.19 0.72 30.28
N VAL A 43 10.19 0.18 30.99
CA VAL A 43 9.04 -0.50 30.37
C VAL A 43 8.25 0.46 29.48
N LEU A 44 7.95 1.67 29.96
CA LEU A 44 7.24 2.69 29.18
C LEU A 44 8.03 3.12 27.94
N PHE A 45 9.35 3.23 28.05
CA PHE A 45 10.23 3.56 26.94
C PHE A 45 10.18 2.48 25.84
N PHE A 46 10.28 1.20 26.20
CA PHE A 46 10.15 0.11 25.22
C PHE A 46 8.77 0.08 24.55
N LEU A 47 7.71 0.37 25.30
CA LEU A 47 6.36 0.49 24.75
C LEU A 47 6.24 1.66 23.76
N SER A 48 6.81 2.83 24.08
CA SER A 48 6.86 3.99 23.17
C SER A 48 7.59 3.66 21.88
N LEU A 49 8.79 3.08 21.98
CA LEU A 49 9.59 2.67 20.83
C LEU A 49 8.87 1.67 19.93
N TYR A 50 8.11 0.74 20.52
CA TYR A 50 7.34 -0.22 19.74
C TYR A 50 6.22 0.45 18.94
N GLN A 51 5.52 1.43 19.53
CA GLN A 51 4.46 2.17 18.85
C GLN A 51 4.98 3.10 17.75
N GLU A 52 6.10 3.79 18.00
CA GLU A 52 6.72 4.71 17.04
C GLU A 52 7.16 3.98 15.76
N LYS A 53 7.66 2.75 15.87
CA LYS A 53 8.04 1.92 14.72
C LYS A 53 6.89 1.71 13.74
N SER A 54 5.68 1.41 14.22
CA SER A 54 4.53 1.19 13.34
C SER A 54 4.07 2.48 12.64
N TYR A 55 4.07 3.61 13.34
CA TYR A 55 3.74 4.90 12.72
C TYR A 55 4.78 5.32 11.67
N PHE A 56 6.06 5.17 11.98
CA PHE A 56 7.13 5.44 11.04
C PHE A 56 7.00 4.56 9.79
N LEU A 57 6.79 3.25 9.97
CA LEU A 57 6.60 2.31 8.87
C LEU A 57 5.38 2.68 8.00
N SER A 58 4.28 3.11 8.61
CA SER A 58 3.12 3.59 7.87
C SER A 58 3.45 4.81 7.03
N GLY A 59 4.22 5.77 7.58
CA GLY A 59 4.67 6.96 6.85
C GLY A 59 5.55 6.62 5.65
N VAL A 60 6.50 5.69 5.82
CA VAL A 60 7.36 5.20 4.72
C VAL A 60 6.51 4.56 3.62
N ILE A 61 5.57 3.68 3.99
CA ILE A 61 4.69 3.01 3.02
C ILE A 61 3.88 4.03 2.21
N THR A 62 3.26 5.01 2.88
CA THR A 62 2.47 6.04 2.20
C THR A 62 3.33 6.87 1.26
N GLN A 63 4.52 7.29 1.70
CA GLN A 63 5.44 8.07 0.87
C GLN A 63 5.91 7.29 -0.37
N ASP A 64 6.24 6.01 -0.21
CA ASP A 64 6.64 5.15 -1.33
C ASP A 64 5.49 4.96 -2.33
N ILE A 65 4.28 4.73 -1.84
CA ILE A 65 3.08 4.60 -2.67
C ILE A 65 2.78 5.89 -3.43
N ASP A 66 2.86 7.05 -2.78
CA ASP A 66 2.64 8.36 -3.41
C ASP A 66 3.65 8.59 -4.55
N LEU A 67 4.92 8.22 -4.34
CA LEU A 67 5.97 8.29 -5.35
C LEU A 67 5.67 7.37 -6.54
N ILE A 68 5.25 6.14 -6.27
CA ILE A 68 4.86 5.16 -7.30
C ILE A 68 3.68 5.66 -8.12
N ILE A 69 2.60 6.12 -7.47
CA ILE A 69 1.40 6.63 -8.15
C ILE A 69 1.74 7.83 -9.01
N THR A 70 2.51 8.77 -8.47
CA THR A 70 2.93 9.97 -9.22
C THR A 70 3.71 9.56 -10.47
N SER A 71 4.59 8.57 -10.35
CA SER A 71 5.36 8.04 -11.47
C SER A 71 4.47 7.32 -12.50
N LEU A 72 3.56 6.45 -12.05
CA LEU A 72 2.64 5.74 -12.92
C LEU A 72 1.68 6.68 -13.66
N ASN A 73 1.15 7.71 -13.00
CA ASN A 73 0.32 8.74 -13.63
C ASN A 73 1.10 9.52 -14.69
N LYS A 74 2.39 9.80 -14.44
CA LYS A 74 3.25 10.46 -15.43
C LYS A 74 3.53 9.54 -16.63
N ILE A 75 3.81 8.26 -16.39
CA ILE A 75 3.97 7.25 -17.43
C ILE A 75 2.71 7.13 -18.28
N ASP A 76 1.54 7.04 -17.64
CA ASP A 76 0.26 6.95 -18.35
C ASP A 76 0.02 8.17 -19.24
N LYS A 77 0.23 9.37 -18.69
CA LYS A 77 0.07 10.62 -19.45
C LYS A 77 0.99 10.71 -20.67
N GLU A 78 2.21 10.18 -20.59
CA GLU A 78 3.22 10.30 -21.65
C GLU A 78 3.16 9.15 -22.66
N CYS A 79 2.99 7.92 -22.16
CA CYS A 79 3.14 6.69 -22.91
C CYS A 79 1.83 5.94 -23.13
N ASN A 80 0.76 6.28 -22.40
CA ASN A 80 -0.54 5.61 -22.34
C ASN A 80 -0.43 4.11 -21.99
N ILE A 81 -0.80 3.76 -20.76
CA ILE A 81 -0.71 2.38 -20.26
C ILE A 81 -1.87 1.56 -20.84
N LEU A 82 -1.55 0.69 -21.79
CA LEU A 82 -2.54 -0.19 -22.41
C LEU A 82 -2.93 -1.32 -21.47
N ASN A 83 -1.96 -2.05 -20.93
CA ASN A 83 -2.25 -3.23 -20.14
C ASN A 83 -1.16 -3.49 -19.10
N ILE A 84 -1.54 -4.21 -18.05
CA ILE A 84 -0.65 -4.75 -17.04
C ILE A 84 -0.70 -6.28 -17.13
N LYS A 85 0.45 -6.90 -17.40
CA LYS A 85 0.57 -8.26 -17.94
C LYS A 85 -0.10 -9.36 -17.10
N ASN A 86 0.12 -9.38 -15.80
CA ASN A 86 -0.38 -10.41 -14.90
C ASN A 86 -1.34 -9.85 -13.85
N ASP A 87 -1.95 -10.72 -13.05
CA ASP A 87 -2.78 -10.28 -11.92
C ASP A 87 -1.97 -9.70 -10.77
N ARG A 88 -0.69 -10.07 -10.68
CA ARG A 88 0.25 -9.53 -9.70
C ARG A 88 1.57 -9.26 -10.40
N ASN A 89 2.11 -8.06 -10.24
CA ASN A 89 3.34 -7.67 -10.89
C ASN A 89 4.18 -6.81 -9.95
N TYR A 90 5.48 -7.09 -9.88
CA TYR A 90 6.41 -6.26 -9.15
C TYR A 90 6.62 -4.93 -9.86
N ILE A 91 6.86 -3.88 -9.08
CA ILE A 91 7.21 -2.54 -9.55
C ILE A 91 8.74 -2.43 -9.50
N ASP A 92 9.40 -2.97 -10.53
CA ASP A 92 10.85 -3.03 -10.67
C ASP A 92 11.38 -2.24 -11.88
N PHE A 93 10.54 -1.40 -12.46
CA PHE A 93 10.76 -0.79 -13.78
C PHE A 93 10.78 0.74 -13.78
N LEU A 94 10.55 1.42 -12.65
CA LEU A 94 10.44 2.88 -12.61
C LEU A 94 11.82 3.58 -12.77
N ASN A 95 12.91 2.85 -12.55
CA ASN A 95 14.29 3.31 -12.77
C ASN A 95 14.85 2.96 -14.16
N VAL A 96 14.02 2.45 -15.08
CA VAL A 96 14.47 2.13 -16.45
C VAL A 96 14.69 3.41 -17.25
N GLU A 97 15.91 3.61 -17.75
CA GLU A 97 16.23 4.79 -18.58
C GLU A 97 15.68 4.65 -20.01
N LYS A 98 15.92 3.50 -20.65
CA LYS A 98 15.55 3.26 -22.04
C LYS A 98 15.20 1.79 -22.26
N PHE A 99 14.27 1.56 -23.17
CA PHE A 99 13.91 0.24 -23.69
C PHE A 99 13.46 0.37 -25.14
N THR A 100 13.41 -0.74 -25.88
CA THR A 100 13.11 -0.76 -27.32
C THR A 100 11.80 -1.44 -27.67
N SER A 101 11.19 -2.13 -26.70
CA SER A 101 9.91 -2.84 -26.85
C SER A 101 8.73 -1.89 -26.59
N SER A 102 7.50 -2.36 -26.80
CA SER A 102 6.30 -1.72 -26.21
C SER A 102 6.10 -2.10 -24.74
N GLU A 103 6.92 -3.03 -24.23
CA GLU A 103 6.86 -3.52 -22.86
C GLU A 103 8.01 -2.97 -22.01
N VAL A 104 7.68 -2.50 -20.79
CA VAL A 104 8.64 -2.12 -19.75
C VAL A 104 8.16 -2.69 -18.40
N GLY A 105 8.94 -3.60 -17.84
CA GLY A 105 8.51 -4.38 -16.67
C GLY A 105 7.21 -5.13 -16.94
N CYS A 106 6.15 -4.77 -16.23
CA CYS A 106 4.82 -5.34 -16.41
C CYS A 106 3.87 -4.51 -17.27
N LEU A 107 4.30 -3.33 -17.71
CA LEU A 107 3.46 -2.40 -18.47
C LEU A 107 3.61 -2.64 -19.96
N ASN A 108 2.48 -2.64 -20.67
CA ASN A 108 2.42 -2.51 -22.11
C ASN A 108 1.97 -1.09 -22.45
N LEU A 109 2.75 -0.39 -23.28
CA LEU A 109 2.61 1.03 -23.56
C LEU A 109 2.21 1.27 -25.01
N ALA A 110 1.30 2.23 -25.26
CA ALA A 110 0.90 2.60 -26.62
C ALA A 110 2.00 3.40 -27.34
N PHE A 111 2.67 4.27 -26.59
CA PHE A 111 3.68 5.20 -27.10
C PHE A 111 5.02 5.03 -26.35
N PRO A 112 5.70 3.87 -26.45
CA PRO A 112 6.95 3.62 -25.74
C PRO A 112 8.07 4.61 -26.09
N LYS A 113 8.01 5.23 -27.28
CA LYS A 113 8.95 6.27 -27.72
C LYS A 113 8.88 7.56 -26.90
N ASN A 114 7.78 7.79 -26.19
CA ASN A 114 7.59 8.97 -25.33
C ASN A 114 8.14 8.76 -23.92
N TRP A 115 8.74 7.60 -23.63
CA TRP A 115 9.31 7.32 -22.33
C TRP A 115 10.39 8.33 -21.93
N GLN A 116 10.20 8.96 -20.78
CA GLN A 116 11.12 9.97 -20.23
C GLN A 116 11.92 9.46 -19.03
N GLY A 117 11.90 8.14 -18.78
CA GLY A 117 12.56 7.57 -17.62
C GLY A 117 14.09 7.84 -17.59
N PRO A 118 14.73 7.60 -16.45
CA PRO A 118 14.15 6.99 -15.24
C PRO A 118 13.21 7.97 -14.50
N TYR A 119 12.07 7.47 -14.03
CA TYR A 119 11.10 8.29 -13.28
C TYR A 119 11.52 8.49 -11.84
N ILE A 120 12.27 7.52 -11.29
CA ILE A 120 12.89 7.55 -9.97
C ILE A 120 14.28 6.93 -10.03
N PHE A 121 15.14 7.27 -9.07
CA PHE A 121 16.51 6.76 -9.02
C PHE A 121 16.55 5.26 -8.68
N ASP A 122 15.85 4.87 -7.61
CA ASP A 122 15.75 3.49 -7.16
C ASP A 122 14.27 3.09 -6.97
N ASN A 123 13.92 1.85 -7.34
CA ASN A 123 12.59 1.33 -7.10
C ASN A 123 12.32 1.16 -5.59
N PRO A 124 11.20 1.67 -5.04
CA PRO A 124 10.91 1.55 -3.63
C PRO A 124 10.77 0.09 -3.23
N THR A 125 11.33 -0.26 -2.07
CA THR A 125 11.20 -1.59 -1.49
C THR A 125 10.83 -1.50 -0.02
N LEU A 126 9.88 -2.31 0.39
CA LEU A 126 9.53 -2.50 1.79
C LEU A 126 10.20 -3.78 2.29
N GLN A 127 11.11 -3.68 3.26
CA GLN A 127 11.81 -4.84 3.82
C GLN A 127 12.53 -5.68 2.73
N GLY A 128 13.08 -4.99 1.71
CA GLY A 128 13.77 -5.62 0.58
C GLY A 128 12.84 -6.32 -0.43
N LYS A 129 11.53 -6.06 -0.37
CA LYS A 129 10.53 -6.55 -1.34
C LYS A 129 9.96 -5.38 -2.14
N PHE A 130 9.87 -5.53 -3.46
CA PHE A 130 9.23 -4.54 -4.32
C PHE A 130 7.74 -4.41 -3.98
N TYR A 131 7.21 -3.21 -4.16
CA TYR A 131 5.77 -3.02 -4.23
C TYR A 131 5.19 -3.75 -5.44
N GLU A 132 3.90 -4.04 -5.38
CA GLU A 132 3.20 -4.78 -6.42
C GLU A 132 1.99 -4.02 -6.93
N ILE A 133 1.69 -4.19 -8.22
CA ILE A 133 0.40 -3.85 -8.80
C ILE A 133 -0.43 -5.12 -8.86
N ILE A 134 -1.60 -5.09 -8.24
CA ILE A 134 -2.56 -6.20 -8.24
C ILE A 134 -3.81 -5.84 -9.06
N LYS A 135 -4.30 -6.79 -9.86
CA LYS A 135 -5.57 -6.71 -10.59
C LYS A 135 -6.67 -7.39 -9.79
N THR A 136 -7.75 -6.67 -9.54
CA THR A 136 -8.94 -7.17 -8.83
C THR A 136 -10.20 -6.86 -9.64
N LYS A 137 -11.36 -7.36 -9.20
CA LYS A 137 -12.66 -6.96 -9.77
C LYS A 137 -12.96 -5.46 -9.66
N GLU A 138 -12.34 -4.77 -8.69
CA GLU A 138 -12.58 -3.35 -8.43
C GLU A 138 -11.63 -2.43 -9.24
N GLY A 139 -10.65 -3.02 -9.93
CA GLY A 139 -9.61 -2.31 -10.66
C GLY A 139 -8.21 -2.72 -10.21
N TYR A 140 -7.24 -1.85 -10.48
CA TYR A 140 -5.83 -2.06 -10.13
C TYR A 140 -5.47 -1.33 -8.84
N PHE A 141 -4.65 -1.96 -8.01
CA PHE A 141 -4.17 -1.38 -6.75
C PHE A 141 -2.66 -1.51 -6.65
N VAL A 142 -2.02 -0.50 -6.08
CA VAL A 142 -0.63 -0.57 -5.62
C VAL A 142 -0.65 -1.03 -4.17
N VAL A 143 0.07 -2.11 -3.88
CA VAL A 143 0.12 -2.74 -2.56
C VAL A 143 1.56 -3.07 -2.15
N PRO A 144 1.85 -3.19 -0.85
CA PRO A 144 3.11 -3.73 -0.38
C PRO A 144 3.31 -5.17 -0.88
N GLY A 145 4.54 -5.50 -1.27
CA GLY A 145 4.87 -6.81 -1.84
C GLY A 145 4.61 -7.97 -0.89
N LYS A 146 4.53 -9.19 -1.41
CA LYS A 146 4.30 -10.40 -0.62
C LYS A 146 5.36 -10.63 0.47
N ASN A 147 4.94 -11.19 1.60
CA ASN A 147 5.74 -11.47 2.79
C ASN A 147 6.32 -10.22 3.46
N THR A 148 5.65 -9.07 3.33
CA THR A 148 6.03 -7.85 4.04
C THR A 148 5.18 -7.68 5.28
N LYS A 149 5.83 -7.34 6.40
CA LYS A 149 5.15 -7.06 7.66
C LYS A 149 4.64 -5.63 7.68
N LEU A 150 3.34 -5.45 7.89
CA LEU A 150 2.68 -4.16 7.93
C LEU A 150 2.72 -3.51 9.33
N PRO A 151 2.45 -2.20 9.44
CA PRO A 151 2.34 -1.48 10.71
C PRO A 151 1.35 -2.08 11.72
N ASN A 152 0.27 -2.71 11.24
CA ASN A 152 -0.72 -3.40 12.06
C ASN A 152 -0.27 -4.80 12.52
N GLY A 153 0.93 -5.23 12.15
CA GLY A 153 1.53 -6.51 12.52
C GLY A 153 1.23 -7.66 11.56
N LEU A 154 0.28 -7.47 10.62
CA LEU A 154 -0.10 -8.49 9.63
C LEU A 154 0.97 -8.63 8.54
N ILE A 155 1.05 -9.80 7.94
CA ILE A 155 1.99 -10.15 6.89
C ILE A 155 1.24 -10.43 5.59
N THR A 156 1.58 -9.69 4.54
CA THR A 156 1.01 -9.87 3.20
C THR A 156 1.33 -11.27 2.64
N GLY A 157 0.35 -11.94 2.06
CA GLY A 157 0.48 -13.29 1.49
C GLY A 157 0.59 -14.43 2.49
N VAL A 158 0.56 -14.15 3.80
CA VAL A 158 0.52 -15.14 4.88
C VAL A 158 -0.77 -14.99 5.68
N ASP A 159 -1.00 -13.80 6.25
CA ASP A 159 -2.21 -13.53 7.05
C ASP A 159 -3.41 -13.17 6.17
N PHE A 160 -3.16 -12.57 5.01
CA PHE A 160 -4.15 -12.28 3.98
C PHE A 160 -3.46 -12.25 2.61
N ASP A 161 -4.13 -12.61 1.53
CA ASP A 161 -3.58 -12.55 0.18
C ASP A 161 -4.48 -11.70 -0.74
N PHE A 162 -3.95 -11.37 -1.92
CA PHE A 162 -4.64 -10.59 -2.94
C PHE A 162 -5.08 -11.52 -4.07
N ASP A 163 -6.30 -12.04 -3.96
CA ASP A 163 -6.94 -12.80 -5.02
C ASP A 163 -8.02 -11.95 -5.73
N ARG A 164 -8.35 -12.27 -6.98
CA ARG A 164 -9.26 -11.48 -7.83
C ARG A 164 -10.64 -11.26 -7.20
N GLY A 165 -11.08 -12.17 -6.33
CA GLY A 165 -12.38 -12.11 -5.67
C GLY A 165 -12.43 -11.29 -4.38
N ILE A 166 -11.29 -10.87 -3.84
CA ILE A 166 -11.22 -10.20 -2.54
C ILE A 166 -11.48 -8.69 -2.72
N PRO A 167 -12.41 -8.09 -1.95
CA PRO A 167 -12.71 -6.66 -2.04
C PRO A 167 -11.60 -5.85 -1.35
N VAL A 168 -10.59 -5.46 -2.11
CA VAL A 168 -9.45 -4.67 -1.59
C VAL A 168 -9.91 -3.33 -1.03
N SER A 169 -10.96 -2.72 -1.59
CA SER A 169 -11.58 -1.51 -1.05
C SER A 169 -12.08 -1.68 0.40
N GLU A 170 -12.50 -2.88 0.81
CA GLU A 170 -12.86 -3.16 2.21
C GLU A 170 -11.63 -3.27 3.10
N MET A 171 -10.54 -3.83 2.59
CA MET A 171 -9.26 -3.93 3.31
C MET A 171 -8.66 -2.55 3.62
N LEU A 172 -9.00 -1.54 2.82
CA LEU A 172 -8.56 -0.14 2.98
C LEU A 172 -9.38 0.67 4.00
N LYS A 173 -10.58 0.19 4.38
CA LYS A 173 -11.44 0.87 5.37
C LYS A 173 -10.80 0.86 6.75
N VAL A 174 -11.23 1.77 7.63
CA VAL A 174 -10.77 1.81 9.02
C VAL A 174 -11.00 0.45 9.69
N GLY A 175 -9.93 -0.13 10.23
CA GLY A 175 -9.95 -1.47 10.83
C GLY A 175 -9.68 -2.62 9.84
N GLY A 176 -9.56 -2.35 8.54
CA GLY A 176 -9.14 -3.32 7.53
C GLY A 176 -7.65 -3.64 7.59
N CYS A 177 -7.25 -4.76 6.97
CA CYS A 177 -5.87 -5.24 7.01
C CYS A 177 -4.87 -4.38 6.21
N LEU A 178 -5.34 -3.53 5.30
CA LEU A 178 -4.54 -2.52 4.60
C LEU A 178 -4.77 -1.10 5.14
N ASN A 179 -5.27 -1.00 6.38
CA ASN A 179 -5.41 0.25 7.08
C ASN A 179 -4.65 0.21 8.41
N PHE A 180 -3.94 1.28 8.72
CA PHE A 180 -3.34 1.48 10.02
C PHE A 180 -3.75 2.85 10.57
N LYS A 181 -4.60 2.84 11.60
CA LYS A 181 -5.04 4.05 12.32
C LYS A 181 -5.59 5.16 11.41
N GLY A 182 -6.31 4.79 10.36
CA GLY A 182 -6.88 5.72 9.39
C GLY A 182 -6.01 5.96 8.15
N THR A 183 -4.74 5.57 8.17
CA THR A 183 -3.85 5.63 7.01
C THR A 183 -4.01 4.39 6.14
N GLN A 184 -4.27 4.60 4.85
CA GLN A 184 -4.32 3.53 3.86
C GLN A 184 -2.90 3.12 3.46
N LEU A 185 -2.65 1.81 3.46
CA LEU A 185 -1.35 1.20 3.13
C LEU A 185 -1.30 0.66 1.70
N ALA A 186 -2.32 0.98 0.91
CA ALA A 186 -2.48 0.62 -0.49
C ALA A 186 -3.41 1.65 -1.14
N VAL A 187 -3.30 1.83 -2.44
CA VAL A 187 -4.08 2.85 -3.16
C VAL A 187 -4.54 2.30 -4.50
N LYS A 188 -5.76 2.68 -4.88
CA LYS A 188 -6.35 2.34 -6.18
C LYS A 188 -5.72 3.20 -7.28
N LEU A 189 -5.43 2.60 -8.42
CA LEU A 189 -5.03 3.33 -9.62
C LEU A 189 -6.27 3.82 -10.36
N ASP A 190 -6.34 5.13 -10.59
CA ASP A 190 -7.52 5.81 -11.13
C ASP A 190 -7.45 6.08 -12.65
N PHE A 191 -6.32 5.83 -13.30
CA PHE A 191 -6.18 6.03 -14.75
C PHE A 191 -6.80 4.87 -15.56
N GLU A 192 -7.32 5.20 -16.74
CA GLU A 192 -7.99 4.25 -17.64
C GLU A 192 -6.97 3.32 -18.29
N ILE A 193 -6.74 2.16 -17.68
CA ILE A 193 -5.96 1.09 -18.31
C ILE A 193 -6.81 0.48 -19.42
N GLY A 194 -6.42 0.71 -20.66
CA GLY A 194 -7.19 0.33 -21.83
C GLY A 194 -7.41 -1.17 -21.93
N ASP A 195 -8.62 -1.64 -21.63
CA ASP A 195 -9.01 -3.05 -21.77
C ASP A 195 -9.21 -3.43 -23.26
N TRP A 196 -8.15 -3.31 -24.06
CA TRP A 196 -8.14 -3.65 -25.49
C TRP A 196 -8.01 -5.16 -25.72
N GLY A 197 -8.04 -5.97 -24.65
CA GLY A 197 -7.75 -7.40 -24.71
C GLY A 197 -8.74 -8.33 -24.01
N THR A 198 -9.63 -7.87 -23.12
CA THR A 198 -10.49 -8.79 -22.36
C THR A 198 -11.93 -8.30 -22.18
N ASP A 199 -12.68 -8.12 -23.27
CA ASP A 199 -14.03 -8.68 -23.43
C ASP A 199 -14.58 -8.31 -24.83
N LEU A 200 -14.22 -9.08 -25.86
CA LEU A 200 -15.13 -9.21 -27.00
C LEU A 200 -16.30 -10.06 -26.50
N SER A 201 -17.19 -9.45 -25.70
CA SER A 201 -18.39 -10.12 -25.21
C SER A 201 -19.02 -10.89 -26.36
N ASP A 202 -19.48 -12.11 -26.11
CA ASP A 202 -20.06 -13.00 -27.14
C ASP A 202 -21.07 -12.27 -28.03
N LYS A 203 -21.77 -11.25 -27.50
CA LYS A 203 -22.62 -10.35 -28.28
C LYS A 203 -21.90 -9.57 -29.38
N LYS A 204 -20.76 -8.93 -29.10
CA LYS A 204 -20.00 -8.17 -30.12
C LYS A 204 -19.40 -9.12 -31.15
N PHE A 205 -18.89 -10.28 -30.74
CA PHE A 205 -18.35 -11.28 -31.66
C PHE A 205 -19.43 -11.88 -32.55
N ASN A 206 -20.59 -12.23 -31.98
CA ASN A 206 -21.73 -12.72 -32.74
C ASN A 206 -22.28 -11.65 -33.70
N ASN A 207 -22.27 -10.38 -33.31
CA ASN A 207 -22.73 -9.31 -34.20
C ASN A 207 -21.76 -9.12 -35.38
N ILE A 208 -20.44 -9.16 -35.15
CA ILE A 208 -19.44 -9.09 -36.21
C ILE A 208 -19.52 -10.33 -37.13
N SER A 209 -19.68 -11.52 -36.55
CA SER A 209 -19.86 -12.77 -37.31
C SER A 209 -21.12 -12.72 -38.17
N ASN A 210 -22.24 -12.23 -37.64
CA ASN A 210 -23.48 -12.07 -38.40
C ASN A 210 -23.34 -11.03 -39.51
N MET A 211 -22.69 -9.89 -39.24
CA MET A 211 -22.42 -8.87 -40.26
C MET A 211 -21.52 -9.39 -41.37
N LEU A 212 -20.51 -10.22 -41.06
CA LEU A 212 -19.66 -10.87 -42.06
C LEU A 212 -20.42 -11.91 -42.89
N GLN A 213 -21.32 -12.66 -42.28
CA GLN A 213 -22.19 -13.59 -43.00
C GLN A 213 -23.19 -12.87 -43.91
N GLU A 214 -23.79 -11.78 -43.44
CA GLU A 214 -24.68 -10.93 -44.26
C GLU A 214 -23.92 -10.27 -45.41
N PHE A 215 -22.70 -9.78 -45.16
CA PHE A 215 -21.84 -9.22 -46.19
C PHE A 215 -21.48 -10.26 -47.26
N ASN A 216 -21.07 -11.47 -46.87
CA ASN A 216 -20.80 -12.57 -47.81
C ASN A 216 -22.04 -13.02 -48.59
N LYS A 217 -23.24 -12.92 -48.01
CA LYS A 217 -24.50 -13.19 -48.71
C LYS A 217 -24.89 -12.05 -49.67
N ALA A 218 -24.65 -10.80 -49.28
CA ALA A 218 -24.99 -9.62 -50.07
C ALA A 218 -24.02 -9.37 -51.23
N MET A 219 -22.78 -9.84 -51.10
CA MET A 219 -21.77 -9.79 -52.15
C MET A 219 -21.19 -11.18 -52.40
N PRO A 220 -21.85 -12.02 -53.22
CA PRO A 220 -21.29 -13.29 -53.66
C PRO A 220 -20.15 -12.99 -54.64
N PHE A 221 -18.98 -12.63 -54.12
CA PHE A 221 -17.77 -12.61 -54.93
C PHE A 221 -17.38 -14.06 -55.22
N THR A 222 -17.95 -14.58 -56.31
CA THR A 222 -17.45 -15.67 -57.16
C THR A 222 -17.21 -17.03 -56.48
N TYR A 223 -18.26 -17.87 -56.46
CA TYR A 223 -18.12 -19.29 -56.80
C TYR A 223 -18.36 -19.45 -58.30
N ASN A 224 -17.42 -18.98 -59.11
CA ASN A 224 -17.31 -19.38 -60.51
C ASN A 224 -15.86 -19.79 -60.75
N GLN A 225 -15.46 -20.91 -60.15
CA GLN A 225 -14.44 -21.75 -60.76
C GLN A 225 -15.16 -22.83 -61.54
N THR A 226 -15.21 -22.58 -62.84
CA THR A 226 -15.35 -23.52 -63.95
C THR A 226 -15.04 -24.97 -63.59
N SER A 227 -16.08 -25.76 -63.32
CA SER A 227 -16.12 -27.17 -63.68
C SER A 227 -16.96 -27.31 -64.95
N THR A 228 -16.32 -27.05 -66.08
CA THR A 228 -16.81 -27.43 -67.42
C THR A 228 -16.52 -28.91 -67.62
N THR A 229 -17.50 -29.77 -67.32
CA THR A 229 -17.80 -30.97 -68.12
C THR A 229 -18.19 -30.47 -69.52
N THR A 230 -17.77 -31.00 -70.68
CA THR A 230 -17.48 -32.38 -71.12
C THR A 230 -17.02 -32.28 -72.59
N PHE A 231 -16.08 -33.13 -73.02
CA PHE A 231 -16.23 -33.98 -74.20
C PHE A 231 -15.48 -35.29 -73.94
#